data_AF-K3X4V7-F1
#
_entry.id   AF-K3X4V7-F1
#
_cell.length_a   1.000
_cell.length_b   1.000
_cell.length_c   1.000
_cell.angle_alpha   90.00
_cell.angle_beta   90.00
_cell.angle_gamma   90.00
#
_symmetry.space_group_name_H-M   'P 1'
#
loop_
_entity.id
_entity.type
_entity.pdbx_description
1 polymer ?
#
loop_
_entity_poly.entity_id
_entity_poly.type
_entity_poly.pdbx_seq_one_letter_code
_entity_poly.pdbx_strand_id
1 'polypeptide(L)'
;MAIDTPGSANDHYEKNQVSTPDVAKHDKSSGHQRTRRCSPLAVTKTLLIVGALLVVVSVAYGTALPKVIDKKIKAGVVVCDEGDVKVDYTDPYGDCHDCTPYYYTLHMFNVTNPEEHLATGAKLALQEVGPYVYRRRQFKLDVSFDGNNRVSYKQYTYHTYEPAMSCAGCAESDVYTGFDIGYLNYE
;
A
#
# COMPACT_ATOMS: atom_id res chain seq x y z
N MET A 1 -61.48 35.99 -5.46
CA MET A 1 -61.59 36.48 -4.06
C MET A 1 -60.79 35.49 -3.21
N ALA A 2 -59.85 36.01 -2.42
CA ALA A 2 -58.91 35.40 -1.45
C ALA A 2 -58.91 33.86 -1.24
N ILE A 3 -57.81 33.15 -1.53
CA ILE A 3 -56.62 32.82 -0.70
C ILE A 3 -56.83 31.57 0.20
N ASP A 4 -55.90 30.62 0.02
CA ASP A 4 -55.68 29.35 0.72
C ASP A 4 -55.58 29.44 2.25
N THR A 5 -55.88 28.34 2.95
CA THR A 5 -55.07 27.91 4.11
C THR A 5 -55.13 26.39 4.31
N PRO A 6 -53.98 25.70 4.50
CA PRO A 6 -53.88 24.26 4.75
C PRO A 6 -53.53 23.92 6.21
N GLY A 7 -53.49 22.62 6.54
CA GLY A 7 -52.45 22.11 7.44
C GLY A 7 -52.90 21.26 8.62
N SER A 8 -52.53 19.98 8.55
CA SER A 8 -52.82 18.87 9.47
C SER A 8 -52.23 19.04 10.88
N ALA A 9 -52.93 18.43 11.84
CA ALA A 9 -52.64 18.38 13.26
C ALA A 9 -51.43 17.50 13.63
N ASN A 10 -50.69 18.02 14.64
CA ASN A 10 -50.04 17.38 15.79
C ASN A 10 -49.09 16.18 15.60
N ASP A 11 -47.82 16.37 16.00
CA ASP A 11 -47.33 15.83 17.30
C ASP A 11 -45.91 16.34 17.67
N HIS A 12 -45.84 16.98 18.86
CA HIS A 12 -44.86 16.82 19.95
C HIS A 12 -43.34 17.09 19.71
N TYR A 13 -42.61 17.95 20.45
CA TYR A 13 -42.77 18.65 21.74
C TYR A 13 -41.91 19.92 21.77
N GLU A 14 -42.40 21.01 22.36
CA GLU A 14 -41.69 22.28 22.60
C GLU A 14 -41.43 22.53 24.10
N LYS A 15 -40.19 22.96 24.35
CA LYS A 15 -39.62 23.83 25.39
C LYS A 15 -40.63 24.54 26.32
N ASN A 16 -40.51 24.31 27.64
CA ASN A 16 -41.14 25.17 28.65
C ASN A 16 -40.11 25.86 29.56
N GLN A 17 -40.22 27.19 29.58
CA GLN A 17 -39.60 28.14 30.50
C GLN A 17 -40.25 28.05 31.89
N VAL A 18 -39.50 28.39 32.93
CA VAL A 18 -40.06 29.03 34.13
C VAL A 18 -39.14 30.17 34.54
N SER A 19 -39.70 31.38 34.52
CA SER A 19 -39.12 32.62 35.03
C SER A 19 -39.43 32.80 36.52
N THR A 20 -38.38 33.19 37.25
CA THR A 20 -38.28 34.03 38.47
C THR A 20 -39.20 33.80 39.67
N PRO A 21 -38.60 33.93 40.87
CA PRO A 21 -39.00 35.06 41.69
C PRO A 21 -37.82 35.98 41.98
N ASP A 22 -38.14 37.26 42.03
CA ASP A 22 -37.23 38.36 42.29
C ASP A 22 -37.26 38.74 43.78
N VAL A 23 -36.14 39.29 44.23
CA VAL A 23 -35.90 40.06 45.46
C VAL A 23 -35.72 39.31 46.79
N ALA A 24 -34.46 39.19 47.22
CA ALA A 24 -34.04 39.65 48.55
C ALA A 24 -32.53 39.92 48.63
N LYS A 25 -32.23 41.23 48.69
CA LYS A 25 -31.18 41.94 49.46
C LYS A 25 -29.74 41.40 49.49
N HIS A 26 -28.86 42.27 49.01
CA HIS A 26 -27.45 42.36 49.37
C HIS A 26 -27.22 42.23 50.87
N ASP A 27 -26.33 41.30 51.24
CA ASP A 27 -25.50 41.45 52.43
C ASP A 27 -24.04 41.17 52.06
N LYS A 28 -23.15 42.06 52.52
CA LYS A 28 -21.71 42.01 52.26
C LYS A 28 -21.06 41.19 53.37
N SER A 29 -20.44 40.06 53.05
CA SER A 29 -19.25 39.61 53.80
C SER A 29 -18.50 38.48 53.08
N SER A 30 -17.28 38.81 52.65
CA SER A 30 -16.07 38.03 52.94
C SER A 30 -16.11 36.52 52.64
N GLY A 31 -15.84 36.15 51.38
CA GLY A 31 -15.48 34.78 50.99
C GLY A 31 -14.38 34.81 49.95
N HIS A 32 -13.16 34.50 50.37
CA HIS A 32 -11.92 34.56 49.56
C HIS A 32 -11.94 33.52 48.42
N GLN A 33 -12.57 33.83 47.28
CA GLN A 33 -12.33 33.08 46.05
C GLN A 33 -10.99 33.53 45.46
N ARG A 34 -9.96 32.69 45.67
CA ARG A 34 -8.70 32.76 44.93
C ARG A 34 -8.98 32.56 43.44
N THR A 35 -9.29 33.66 42.76
CA THR A 35 -9.08 33.76 41.33
C THR A 35 -7.58 33.64 41.10
N ARG A 36 -7.10 32.47 40.66
CA ARG A 36 -5.77 32.40 40.06
C ARG A 36 -5.85 33.11 38.71
N ARG A 37 -5.75 34.44 38.75
CA ARG A 37 -5.39 35.27 37.61
C ARG A 37 -4.01 34.82 37.13
N CYS A 38 -3.96 33.84 36.23
CA CYS A 38 -2.83 33.80 35.31
C CYS A 38 -3.02 35.00 34.40
N SER A 39 -2.14 36.01 34.52
CA SER A 39 -2.19 37.17 33.65
C SER A 39 -2.10 36.70 32.19
N PRO A 40 -2.80 37.35 31.24
CA PRO A 40 -2.69 36.98 29.82
C PRO A 40 -1.23 37.01 29.35
N LEU A 41 -0.43 37.91 29.92
CA LEU A 41 1.01 38.01 29.75
C LEU A 41 1.80 36.79 30.25
N ALA A 42 1.39 36.12 31.31
CA ALA A 42 2.05 34.90 31.80
C ALA A 42 1.78 33.71 30.86
N VAL A 43 0.54 33.57 30.37
CA VAL A 43 0.16 32.49 29.44
C VAL A 43 0.87 32.64 28.10
N THR A 44 0.92 33.86 27.53
CA THR A 44 1.65 34.12 26.29
C THR A 44 3.15 33.81 26.43
N LYS A 45 3.77 34.19 27.55
CA LYS A 45 5.18 33.85 27.83
C LYS A 45 5.39 32.34 27.90
N THR A 46 4.50 31.60 28.55
CA THR A 46 4.61 30.13 28.61
C THR A 46 4.46 29.48 27.23
N LEU A 47 3.52 29.93 26.39
CA LEU A 47 3.34 29.41 25.03
C LEU A 47 4.55 29.72 24.14
N LEU A 48 5.13 30.92 24.24
CA LEU A 48 6.35 31.28 23.50
C LEU A 48 7.55 30.42 23.92
N ILE A 49 7.71 30.15 25.22
CA ILE A 49 8.80 29.30 25.73
C ILE A 49 8.61 27.85 25.26
N VAL A 50 7.40 27.30 25.35
CA VAL A 50 7.09 25.94 24.88
C VAL A 50 7.28 25.84 23.37
N GLY A 51 6.82 26.84 22.61
CA GLY A 51 7.05 26.92 21.16
C GLY A 51 8.53 26.95 20.81
N ALA A 52 9.32 27.77 21.50
CA ALA A 52 10.78 27.81 21.31
C ALA A 52 11.44 26.46 21.63
N LEU A 53 11.00 25.77 22.69
CA LEU A 53 11.50 24.43 23.03
C LEU A 53 11.14 23.39 21.96
N LEU A 54 9.91 23.39 21.44
CA LEU A 54 9.50 22.50 20.35
C LEU A 54 10.28 22.77 19.05
N VAL A 55 10.64 24.03 18.78
CA VAL A 55 11.51 24.38 17.64
C VAL A 55 12.93 23.82 17.86
N VAL A 56 13.50 23.96 19.06
CA VAL A 56 14.83 23.41 19.37
C VAL A 56 14.83 21.88 19.26
N VAL A 57 13.81 21.22 19.80
CA VAL A 57 13.65 19.77 19.74
C VAL A 57 13.48 19.30 18.29
N SER A 58 12.64 19.97 17.49
CA SER A 58 12.44 19.60 16.08
C SER A 58 13.69 19.79 15.22
N VAL A 59 14.49 20.83 15.45
CA VAL A 59 15.81 21.01 14.80
C VAL A 59 16.80 19.92 15.23
N ALA A 60 16.82 19.56 16.51
CA ALA A 60 17.68 18.48 17.01
C ALA A 60 17.31 17.12 16.40
N TYR A 61 16.02 16.77 16.36
CA TYR A 61 15.55 15.56 15.69
C TYR A 61 15.82 15.62 14.18
N GLY A 62 15.57 16.75 13.51
CA GLY A 62 15.82 16.90 12.07
C GLY A 62 17.28 16.71 11.66
N THR A 63 18.24 16.99 12.56
CA THR A 63 19.68 16.85 12.28
C THR A 63 20.28 15.53 12.77
N ALA A 64 19.81 14.98 13.89
CA ALA A 64 20.33 13.74 14.47
C ALA A 64 19.70 12.49 13.84
N LEU A 65 18.40 12.54 13.52
CA LEU A 65 17.66 11.40 13.01
C LEU A 65 18.21 10.87 11.68
N PRO A 66 18.52 11.72 10.66
CA PRO A 66 19.09 11.22 9.40
C PRO A 66 20.40 10.47 9.62
N LYS A 67 21.28 10.96 10.49
CA LYS A 67 22.57 10.32 10.78
C LYS A 67 22.43 8.94 11.41
N VAL A 68 21.45 8.77 12.30
CA VAL A 68 21.17 7.48 12.94
C VAL A 68 20.52 6.52 11.97
N ILE A 69 19.57 7.00 11.16
CA ILE A 69 18.90 6.20 10.13
C ILE A 69 19.92 5.74 9.09
N ASP A 70 20.74 6.65 8.55
CA ASP A 70 21.76 6.32 7.55
C ASP A 70 22.76 5.29 8.07
N LYS A 71 23.16 5.39 9.34
CA LYS A 71 24.05 4.41 9.97
C LYS A 71 23.38 3.04 10.09
N LYS A 72 22.11 2.99 10.48
CA LYS A 72 21.36 1.73 10.58
C LYS A 72 21.05 1.12 9.21
N ILE A 73 20.74 1.93 8.21
CA ILE A 73 20.50 1.48 6.83
C ILE A 73 21.80 0.95 6.23
N LYS A 74 22.90 1.69 6.33
CA LYS A 74 24.20 1.24 5.79
C LYS A 74 24.72 -0.02 6.47
N ALA A 75 24.39 -0.24 7.74
CA ALA A 75 24.75 -1.45 8.46
C ALA A 75 23.82 -2.64 8.15
N GLY A 76 22.57 -2.38 7.75
CA GLY A 76 21.58 -3.42 7.44
C GLY A 76 21.43 -3.74 5.95
N VAL A 77 21.96 -2.90 5.05
CA VAL A 77 21.98 -3.18 3.63
C VAL A 77 23.25 -3.95 3.29
N VAL A 78 23.11 -5.03 2.51
CA VAL A 78 24.25 -5.79 2.00
C VAL A 78 25.03 -4.85 1.06
N VAL A 79 26.18 -4.36 1.52
CA VAL A 79 27.16 -3.70 0.67
C VAL A 79 27.93 -4.82 -0.03
N CYS A 80 28.13 -4.67 -1.35
CA CYS A 80 28.80 -5.68 -2.16
C CYS A 80 30.27 -5.81 -1.75
N ASP A 81 30.55 -6.63 -0.74
CA ASP A 81 31.89 -6.92 -0.26
C ASP A 81 32.22 -8.39 -0.52
N GLU A 82 33.40 -8.66 -1.08
CA GLU A 82 33.75 -9.95 -1.71
C GLU A 82 33.72 -11.14 -0.74
N GLY A 83 33.82 -10.89 0.57
CA GLY A 83 33.92 -11.91 1.62
C GLY A 83 32.59 -12.53 2.04
N ASP A 84 31.50 -11.75 2.07
CA ASP A 84 30.27 -12.15 2.78
C ASP A 84 29.11 -12.52 1.84
N VAL A 85 29.18 -12.17 0.55
CA VAL A 85 28.04 -12.30 -0.39
C VAL A 85 27.97 -13.67 -1.08
N LYS A 86 28.92 -14.58 -0.84
CA LYS A 86 28.96 -15.88 -1.55
C LYS A 86 27.83 -16.85 -1.18
N VAL A 87 27.23 -16.75 0.01
CA VAL A 87 26.27 -17.76 0.49
C VAL A 87 24.82 -17.30 0.32
N ASP A 88 24.51 -16.04 0.64
CA ASP A 88 23.13 -15.50 0.53
C ASP A 88 22.68 -15.26 -0.92
N TYR A 89 23.62 -15.07 -1.85
CA TYR A 89 23.29 -14.87 -3.27
C TYR A 89 23.09 -16.18 -4.04
N THR A 90 23.43 -17.30 -3.39
CA THR A 90 23.49 -18.64 -3.99
C THR A 90 22.38 -19.51 -3.40
N ASP A 91 21.14 -19.01 -3.36
CA ASP A 91 19.94 -19.85 -3.26
C ASP A 91 19.42 -20.16 -4.68
N PRO A 92 19.91 -21.23 -5.33
CA PRO A 92 19.53 -21.57 -6.69
C PRO A 92 18.08 -22.08 -6.84
N TYR A 93 17.39 -22.37 -5.74
CA TYR A 93 16.08 -23.02 -5.80
C TYR A 93 14.96 -22.19 -5.17
N GLY A 94 15.29 -21.17 -4.35
CA GLY A 94 14.29 -20.38 -3.63
C GLY A 94 13.50 -21.23 -2.64
N ASP A 95 14.10 -22.33 -2.18
CA ASP A 95 13.53 -23.35 -1.31
C ASP A 95 13.94 -23.12 0.15
N CYS A 96 14.51 -21.95 0.48
CA CYS A 96 14.87 -21.63 1.85
C CYS A 96 13.63 -21.63 2.76
N HIS A 97 13.81 -21.98 4.03
CA HIS A 97 12.72 -22.14 5.00
C HIS A 97 11.83 -20.89 5.11
N ASP A 98 12.42 -19.71 4.95
CA ASP A 98 11.75 -18.41 5.04
C ASP A 98 11.45 -17.78 3.66
N CYS A 99 11.68 -18.50 2.56
CA CYS A 99 11.46 -18.02 1.21
C CYS A 99 10.01 -18.23 0.78
N THR A 100 9.42 -17.24 0.12
CA THR A 100 8.11 -17.39 -0.53
C THR A 100 8.30 -17.85 -1.97
N PRO A 101 7.72 -18.99 -2.40
CA PRO A 101 7.86 -19.47 -3.76
C PRO A 101 7.21 -18.52 -4.76
N TYR A 102 7.85 -18.34 -5.91
CA TYR A 102 7.32 -17.53 -7.02
C TYR A 102 6.50 -18.40 -7.97
N TYR A 103 5.25 -18.02 -8.18
CA TYR A 103 4.38 -18.64 -9.17
C TYR A 103 4.12 -17.68 -10.33
N TYR A 104 4.10 -18.24 -11.54
CA TYR A 104 3.76 -17.57 -12.77
C TYR A 104 2.47 -18.17 -13.32
N THR A 105 1.46 -17.33 -13.49
CA THR A 105 0.11 -17.76 -13.88
C THR A 105 -0.19 -17.28 -15.30
N LEU A 106 -0.62 -18.21 -16.15
CA LEU A 106 -0.96 -17.96 -17.55
C LEU A 106 -2.45 -18.16 -17.78
N HIS A 107 -3.07 -17.21 -18.47
CA HIS A 107 -4.46 -17.26 -18.94
C HIS A 107 -4.46 -17.09 -20.45
N MET A 108 -4.89 -18.11 -21.17
CA MET A 108 -4.88 -18.12 -22.64
C MET A 108 -6.26 -17.74 -23.17
N PHE A 109 -6.31 -17.08 -24.32
CA PHE A 109 -7.56 -16.83 -25.04
C PHE A 109 -7.65 -17.77 -26.24
N ASN A 110 -8.50 -18.78 -26.14
CA ASN A 110 -8.78 -19.71 -27.22
C ASN A 110 -9.77 -19.09 -28.21
N VAL A 111 -9.41 -19.07 -29.49
CA VAL A 111 -10.27 -18.58 -30.57
C VAL A 111 -11.26 -19.66 -31.01
N THR A 112 -12.56 -19.37 -31.00
CA THR A 112 -13.61 -20.34 -31.36
C THR A 112 -14.15 -20.20 -32.78
N ASN A 113 -13.92 -19.07 -33.46
CA ASN A 113 -14.39 -18.82 -34.84
C ASN A 113 -13.27 -18.35 -35.80
N PRO A 114 -12.12 -19.05 -35.88
CA PRO A 114 -10.98 -18.58 -36.67
C PRO A 114 -11.31 -18.45 -38.17
N GLU A 115 -12.00 -19.43 -38.75
CA GLU A 115 -12.32 -19.44 -40.19
C GLU A 115 -13.29 -18.32 -40.59
N GLU A 116 -14.32 -18.09 -39.78
CA GLU A 116 -15.31 -17.04 -40.02
C GLU A 116 -14.68 -15.65 -39.96
N HIS A 117 -13.83 -15.41 -38.96
CA HIS A 117 -13.07 -14.16 -38.82
C HIS A 117 -12.22 -13.90 -40.07
N LEU A 118 -11.48 -14.90 -40.54
CA LEU A 118 -10.61 -14.77 -41.71
C LEU A 118 -11.38 -14.60 -43.03
N ALA A 119 -12.51 -15.30 -43.20
CA ALA A 119 -13.27 -15.27 -44.44
C ALA A 119 -14.14 -14.01 -44.59
N THR A 120 -14.72 -13.52 -43.49
CA THR A 120 -15.75 -12.46 -43.53
C THR A 120 -15.34 -11.17 -42.83
N GLY A 121 -14.27 -11.19 -42.02
CA GLY A 121 -13.95 -10.10 -41.10
C GLY A 121 -14.90 -10.03 -39.89
N ALA A 122 -15.67 -11.08 -39.61
CA ALA A 122 -16.52 -11.16 -38.41
C ALA A 122 -15.70 -10.94 -37.13
N LYS A 123 -16.34 -10.46 -36.06
CA LYS A 123 -15.65 -10.24 -34.78
C LYS A 123 -15.11 -11.57 -34.23
N LEU A 124 -13.85 -11.56 -33.80
CA LEU A 124 -13.21 -12.71 -33.19
C LEU A 124 -13.89 -13.08 -31.86
N ALA A 125 -14.30 -14.33 -31.74
CA ALA A 125 -14.86 -14.92 -30.53
C ALA A 125 -13.75 -15.61 -29.74
N LEU A 126 -13.58 -15.17 -28.49
CA LEU A 126 -12.52 -15.59 -27.59
C LEU A 126 -13.11 -16.28 -26.36
N GLN A 127 -12.50 -17.37 -25.95
CA GLN A 127 -12.78 -18.08 -24.71
C GLN A 127 -11.52 -18.07 -23.83
N GLU A 128 -11.61 -17.49 -22.64
CA GLU A 128 -10.51 -17.55 -21.68
C GLU A 128 -10.37 -18.97 -21.10
N VAL A 129 -9.15 -19.50 -21.09
CA VAL A 129 -8.80 -20.81 -20.56
C VAL A 129 -7.60 -20.66 -19.62
N GLY A 130 -7.74 -21.14 -18.39
CA GLY A 130 -6.73 -21.02 -17.34
C GLY A 130 -7.34 -21.10 -15.95
N PRO A 131 -6.53 -20.95 -14.90
CA PRO A 131 -5.10 -20.65 -14.94
C PRO A 131 -4.21 -21.87 -15.25
N TYR A 132 -3.13 -21.66 -16.01
CA TYR A 132 -1.99 -22.58 -16.05
C TYR A 132 -0.89 -22.02 -15.14
N VAL A 133 -0.59 -22.71 -14.05
CA VAL A 133 0.33 -22.23 -13.03
C VAL A 133 1.67 -22.93 -13.17
N TYR A 134 2.74 -22.14 -13.12
CA TYR A 134 4.11 -22.61 -13.15
C TYR A 134 4.88 -22.10 -11.94
N ARG A 135 5.61 -22.98 -11.26
CA ARG A 135 6.58 -22.58 -10.25
C ARG A 135 7.85 -22.07 -10.94
N ARG A 136 8.15 -20.80 -10.74
CA ARG A 136 9.34 -20.13 -11.27
C ARG A 136 10.49 -20.28 -10.29
N ARG A 137 11.61 -20.82 -10.77
CA ARG A 137 12.86 -20.87 -10.03
C ARG A 137 13.93 -20.08 -10.76
N GLN A 138 14.75 -19.35 -10.01
CA GLN A 138 15.80 -18.50 -10.54
C GLN A 138 17.09 -18.81 -9.81
N PHE A 139 18.18 -19.00 -10.55
CA PHE A 139 19.50 -19.15 -9.97
C PHE A 139 20.51 -18.27 -10.69
N LYS A 140 21.47 -17.77 -9.92
CA LYS A 140 22.55 -16.92 -10.42
C LYS A 140 23.83 -17.74 -10.52
N LEU A 141 24.44 -17.75 -11.69
CA LEU A 141 25.73 -18.39 -11.98
C LEU A 141 26.77 -17.31 -12.30
N ASP A 142 28.04 -17.71 -12.27
CA ASP A 142 29.18 -16.86 -12.65
C ASP A 142 29.16 -15.50 -11.93
N VAL A 143 28.87 -15.51 -10.62
CA VAL A 143 28.81 -14.27 -9.83
C VAL A 143 30.23 -13.73 -9.64
N SER A 144 30.50 -12.57 -10.22
CA SER A 144 31.74 -11.82 -10.04
C SER A 144 31.46 -10.48 -9.35
N PHE A 145 32.28 -10.15 -8.36
CA PHE A 145 32.30 -8.86 -7.71
C PHE A 145 33.46 -8.08 -8.32
N ASP A 146 33.16 -6.95 -8.94
CA ASP A 146 34.17 -6.02 -9.40
C ASP A 146 34.46 -5.06 -8.24
N GLY A 147 35.73 -4.74 -7.98
CA GLY A 147 36.19 -3.81 -6.92
C GLY A 147 35.65 -2.37 -6.99
N ASN A 148 34.70 -2.10 -7.89
CA ASN A 148 33.91 -0.88 -8.01
C ASN A 148 32.49 -1.04 -7.46
N ASN A 149 32.26 -1.92 -6.48
CA ASN A 149 30.94 -2.23 -5.90
C ASN A 149 29.91 -2.71 -6.94
N ARG A 150 30.35 -3.42 -7.97
CA ARG A 150 29.48 -3.94 -9.03
C ARG A 150 29.47 -5.46 -8.95
N VAL A 151 28.28 -6.04 -9.13
CA VAL A 151 28.11 -7.50 -9.21
C VAL A 151 27.65 -7.84 -10.61
N SER A 152 28.38 -8.73 -11.28
CA SER A 152 28.01 -9.30 -12.57
C SER A 152 27.64 -10.77 -12.35
N TYR A 153 26.55 -11.22 -12.97
CA TYR A 153 26.09 -12.61 -12.86
C TYR A 153 25.26 -12.98 -14.09
N LYS A 154 25.13 -14.28 -14.34
CA LYS A 154 24.17 -14.82 -15.29
C LYS A 154 22.97 -15.38 -14.53
N GLN A 155 21.76 -14.94 -14.87
CA GLN A 155 20.55 -15.46 -14.25
C GLN A 155 19.89 -16.49 -15.16
N TYR A 156 19.70 -17.69 -14.63
CA TYR A 156 18.92 -18.74 -15.26
C TYR A 156 17.55 -18.79 -14.60
N THR A 157 16.51 -18.78 -15.42
CA THR A 157 15.12 -18.93 -14.99
C THR A 157 14.57 -20.19 -15.61
N TYR A 158 13.92 -21.03 -14.81
CA TYR A 158 13.13 -22.15 -15.31
C TYR A 158 11.78 -22.20 -14.61
N HIS A 159 10.83 -22.84 -15.27
CA HIS A 159 9.44 -22.92 -14.86
C HIS A 159 9.04 -24.40 -14.82
N THR A 160 8.40 -24.82 -13.73
CA THR A 160 7.85 -26.18 -13.59
C THR A 160 6.35 -26.08 -13.50
N TYR A 161 5.63 -26.84 -14.32
CA TYR A 161 4.17 -26.85 -14.28
C TYR A 161 3.63 -27.38 -12.95
N GLU A 162 2.64 -26.68 -12.39
CA GLU A 162 2.03 -26.98 -11.09
C GLU A 162 0.54 -27.36 -11.30
N PRO A 163 0.22 -28.66 -11.48
CA PRO A 163 -1.14 -29.10 -11.80
C PRO A 163 -2.13 -28.83 -10.66
N ALA A 164 -1.67 -28.87 -9.40
CA ALA A 164 -2.54 -28.65 -8.24
C ALA A 164 -3.05 -27.21 -8.10
N MET A 165 -2.34 -26.24 -8.69
CA MET A 165 -2.74 -24.83 -8.70
C MET A 165 -3.32 -24.39 -10.05
N SER A 166 -3.29 -25.27 -11.05
CA SER A 166 -3.87 -25.02 -12.37
C SER A 166 -5.37 -25.35 -12.39
N CYS A 167 -6.07 -24.90 -13.44
CA CYS A 167 -7.48 -25.22 -13.63
C CYS A 167 -7.75 -26.73 -13.70
N ALA A 168 -8.96 -27.13 -13.27
CA ALA A 168 -9.36 -28.53 -13.26
C ALA A 168 -9.39 -29.10 -14.68
N GLY A 169 -8.66 -30.18 -14.90
CA GLY A 169 -8.56 -30.84 -16.20
C GLY A 169 -7.61 -30.18 -17.19
N CYS A 170 -6.94 -29.09 -16.80
CA CYS A 170 -5.92 -28.45 -17.62
C CYS A 170 -4.63 -29.24 -17.56
N ALA A 171 -3.94 -29.34 -18.70
CA ALA A 171 -2.65 -29.98 -18.84
C ALA A 171 -1.68 -29.08 -19.60
N GLU A 172 -0.38 -29.23 -19.33
CA GLU A 172 0.66 -28.50 -20.07
C GLU A 172 0.64 -28.79 -21.58
N SER A 173 0.05 -29.92 -22.00
CA SER A 173 -0.11 -30.32 -23.39
C SER A 173 -1.38 -29.79 -24.06
N ASP A 174 -2.15 -28.90 -23.42
CA ASP A 174 -3.39 -28.39 -23.97
C ASP A 174 -3.18 -27.55 -25.24
N VAL A 175 -4.08 -27.70 -26.20
CA VAL A 175 -4.01 -27.04 -27.52
C VAL A 175 -4.98 -25.86 -27.56
N TYR A 176 -4.50 -24.71 -28.02
CA TYR A 176 -5.28 -23.49 -28.19
C TYR A 176 -5.10 -22.91 -29.59
N THR A 177 -6.15 -22.30 -30.11
CA THR A 177 -6.10 -21.55 -31.37
C THR A 177 -5.88 -20.08 -31.05
N GLY A 178 -4.90 -19.45 -31.68
CA GLY A 178 -4.55 -18.05 -31.50
C GLY A 178 -3.92 -17.45 -32.75
N PHE A 179 -3.35 -16.26 -32.62
CA PHE A 179 -2.62 -15.64 -33.71
C PHE A 179 -1.29 -16.33 -33.98
N ASP A 180 -0.92 -16.40 -35.25
CA ASP A 180 0.44 -16.79 -35.64
C ASP A 180 1.41 -15.65 -35.30
N ILE A 181 2.10 -15.81 -34.18
CA ILE A 181 3.06 -14.84 -33.66
C ILE A 181 4.28 -14.71 -34.60
N GLY A 182 4.64 -15.79 -35.29
CA GLY A 182 5.74 -15.77 -36.28
C GLY A 182 5.39 -14.92 -37.48
N TYR A 183 4.13 -14.98 -37.93
CA TYR A 183 3.62 -14.10 -38.97
C TYR A 183 3.47 -12.64 -38.52
N LEU A 184 3.23 -12.36 -37.24
CA LEU A 184 3.08 -10.96 -36.78
C LEU A 184 4.41 -10.23 -36.55
N ASN A 185 5.51 -10.97 -36.44
CA ASN A 185 6.83 -10.40 -36.09
C ASN A 185 7.70 -10.07 -37.32
N TYR A 186 7.14 -9.95 -38.53
CA TYR A 186 7.93 -9.44 -39.65
C TYR A 186 8.04 -7.91 -39.55
N GLU A 187 9.24 -7.44 -39.23
CA GLU A 187 9.73 -6.08 -39.49
C GLU A 187 11.10 -6.16 -40.20
#